data_AF-A0A2V6GEF7-F1
#
_entry.id   AF-A0A2V6GEF7-F1
#
_cell.length_a   1.000
_cell.length_b   1.000
_cell.length_c   1.000
_cell.angle_alpha   90.00
_cell.angle_beta   90.00
_cell.angle_gamma   90.00
#
_symmetry.space_group_name_H-M   'P 1'
#
loop_
_entity.id
_entity.type
_entity.pdbx_description
1 polymer ?
#
loop_
_entity_poly.entity_id
_entity_poly.type
_entity_poly.pdbx_seq_one_letter_code
_entity_poly.pdbx_strand_id
1 'polypeptide(L)' 'MAILIDETKRVLVQGITGREGQARTRLMREYGTDVVAGVTPGKGGQTVLGVPVFNTPQDAVKAI' A
#
# COMPACT_ATOMS: atom_id res chain seq x y z
N MET A 1 23.88 5.65 1.47
CA MET A 1 23.83 4.87 0.22
C MET A 1 22.83 3.74 0.43
N ALA A 2 21.69 3.78 -0.25
CA ALA A 2 20.73 2.68 -0.26
C ALA A 2 21.04 1.72 -1.41
N ILE A 3 20.75 0.42 -1.25
CA ILE A 3 21.01 -0.60 -2.29
C ILE A 3 19.71 -0.93 -3.04
N LEU A 4 18.65 -1.28 -2.30
CA LEU A 4 17.39 -1.76 -2.89
C LEU A 4 16.25 -0.74 -2.78
N ILE A 5 16.13 -0.08 -1.62
CA ILE A 5 14.97 0.78 -1.32
C ILE A 5 15.45 2.08 -0.68
N ASP A 6 14.86 3.20 -1.09
CA ASP A 6 15.09 4.56 -0.56
C ASP A 6 13.75 5.29 -0.43
N GLU A 7 13.78 6.52 0.05
CA GLU A 7 12.62 7.38 0.32
C GLU A 7 11.80 7.75 -0.93
N THR A 8 12.34 7.54 -2.14
CA THR A 8 11.63 7.88 -3.39
C THR A 8 10.77 6.74 -3.91
N LYS A 9 10.94 5.52 -3.37
CA LYS A 9 10.26 4.34 -3.87
C LYS A 9 8.86 4.20 -3.32
N ARG A 10 7.95 3.95 -4.25
CA ARG A 10 6.53 3.71 -3.99
C ARG A 10 6.30 2.27 -3.57
N VAL A 11 5.49 2.07 -2.54
CA VAL A 11 5.18 0.75 -1.98
C VAL A 11 3.69 0.46 -2.10
N LEU A 12 3.38 -0.76 -2.55
CA LEU A 12 2.03 -1.32 -2.55
C LEU A 12 1.93 -2.42 -1.49
N VAL A 13 0.85 -2.44 -0.72
CA VAL A 13 0.62 -3.45 0.34
C VAL A 13 -0.49 -4.42 -0.06
N GLN A 14 -0.13 -5.68 -0.27
CA GLN A 14 -1.10 -6.77 -0.46
C GLN A 14 -1.63 -7.23 0.90
N GLY A 15 -2.96 -7.36 1.02
CA GLY A 15 -3.61 -7.67 2.30
C GLY A 15 -3.79 -6.46 3.23
N ILE A 16 -3.73 -5.23 2.70
CA ILE A 16 -3.82 -3.98 3.49
C ILE A 16 -5.06 -3.90 4.39
N THR A 17 -6.17 -4.55 4.01
CA THR A 17 -7.42 -4.48 4.80
C THR A 17 -7.42 -5.43 6.01
N GLY A 18 -6.47 -6.37 6.10
CA GLY A 18 -6.30 -7.25 7.26
C GLY A 18 -5.72 -6.51 8.46
N ARG A 19 -5.94 -7.05 9.67
CA ARG A 19 -5.49 -6.41 10.93
C ARG A 19 -3.99 -6.04 10.92
N GLU A 20 -3.15 -7.01 10.56
CA GLU A 20 -1.69 -6.79 10.49
C GLU A 20 -1.29 -5.89 9.32
N GLY A 21 -1.98 -6.01 8.18
CA GLY A 21 -1.77 -5.14 7.02
C GLY A 21 -1.99 -3.67 7.38
N GLN A 22 -3.12 -3.36 8.02
CA GLN A 22 -3.43 -2.01 8.48
C GLN A 22 -2.41 -1.50 9.51
N ALA A 23 -2.07 -2.34 10.50
CA ALA A 23 -1.12 -1.96 11.55
C ALA A 23 0.28 -1.67 10.97
N ARG A 24 0.80 -2.54 10.10
CA ARG A 24 2.12 -2.34 9.47
C ARG A 24 2.11 -1.17 8.49
N THR A 25 1.05 -0.99 7.69
CA THR A 25 0.92 0.17 6.80
C THR A 25 0.94 1.48 7.58
N ARG A 26 0.23 1.56 8.72
CA ARG A 26 0.27 2.75 9.58
C ARG A 26 1.70 3.08 10.01
N LEU A 27 2.41 2.11 10.58
CA LEU A 27 3.80 2.29 11.03
C LEU A 27 4.74 2.66 9.88
N MET A 28 4.58 2.04 8.71
CA MET A 28 5.38 2.35 7.51
C MET A 28 5.20 3.81 7.08
N ARG A 29 3.95 4.31 7.06
CA ARG A 29 3.66 5.69 6.67
C ARG A 29 4.13 6.70 7.72
N GLU A 30 3.94 6.40 9.00
CA GLU A 30 4.48 7.21 10.11
C GLU A 30 6.01 7.30 10.04
N TYR A 31 6.68 6.24 9.59
CA TYR A 31 8.13 6.22 9.35
C TYR A 31 8.57 6.92 8.06
N GLY A 32 7.64 7.34 7.20
CA GLY A 32 7.93 8.05 5.95
C GLY A 32 8.02 7.17 4.70
N THR A 33 7.59 5.91 4.76
CA THR A 33 7.47 5.07 3.56
C THR A 33 6.30 5.55 2.69
N ASP A 34 6.53 5.73 1.40
CA ASP A 34 5.50 6.14 0.45
C ASP A 34 4.60 4.95 0.05
N VAL A 35 3.59 4.66 0.88
CA VAL A 35 2.58 3.65 0.59
C VAL A 35 1.47 4.25 -0.29
N VAL A 36 1.49 3.90 -1.57
CA VAL A 36 0.64 4.53 -2.60
C VAL A 36 -0.63 3.74 -2.94
N ALA A 37 -0.62 2.44 -2.68
CA ALA A 37 -1.75 1.57 -3.00
C ALA A 37 -1.83 0.36 -2.08
N GLY A 38 -3.03 -0.18 -1.96
CA GLY A 38 -3.31 -1.42 -1.26
C GLY A 38 -4.08 -2.39 -2.14
N VAL A 39 -3.93 -3.68 -1.88
CA VAL A 39 -4.66 -4.73 -2.62
C VAL A 39 -5.38 -5.64 -1.66
N THR A 40 -6.66 -5.87 -1.89
CA THR A 40 -7.41 -6.97 -1.27
C THR A 40 -8.53 -7.41 -2.23
N PRO A 41 -8.50 -8.64 -2.75
CA PRO A 41 -9.55 -9.15 -3.62
C PRO A 41 -10.94 -9.05 -2.98
N GLY A 42 -11.91 -8.53 -3.73
CA GLY A 42 -13.29 -8.31 -3.27
C GLY A 42 -13.50 -7.02 -2.46
N LYS A 43 -12.44 -6.22 -2.22
CA LYS A 43 -12.52 -4.94 -1.49
C LYS A 43 -11.98 -3.75 -2.30
N GLY A 44 -11.84 -3.90 -3.61
CA GLY A 44 -11.47 -2.80 -4.50
C GLY A 44 -12.46 -1.63 -4.42
N GLY A 45 -11.96 -0.41 -4.54
CA GLY A 45 -12.72 0.84 -4.41
C GLY A 45 -12.82 1.39 -2.99
N GLN A 46 -12.38 0.62 -1.98
CA GLN A 46 -12.28 1.11 -0.60
C GLN A 46 -11.01 1.95 -0.40
N THR A 47 -10.91 2.57 0.77
CA THR A 47 -9.72 3.29 1.21
C THR A 47 -9.34 2.83 2.60
N VAL A 48 -8.05 2.61 2.84
CA VAL A 48 -7.51 2.23 4.15
C VAL A 48 -6.43 3.22 4.52
N LEU A 49 -6.60 3.93 5.65
CA LEU A 49 -5.65 4.96 6.10
C LEU A 49 -5.39 6.03 5.02
N GLY A 50 -6.36 6.33 4.15
CA GLY A 50 -6.17 7.25 3.01
C GLY A 50 -5.45 6.64 1.79
N VAL A 51 -5.12 5.35 1.81
CA VAL A 51 -4.54 4.60 0.69
C VAL A 51 -5.65 3.91 -0.11
N PRO A 52 -5.74 4.09 -1.44
CA PRO A 52 -6.74 3.42 -2.27
C PRO A 52 -6.51 1.91 -2.33
N VAL A 53 -7.60 1.13 -2.28
CA VAL A 53 -7.58 -0.34 -2.33
C VAL A 53 -8.09 -0.84 -3.67
N PHE A 54 -7.36 -1.78 -4.26
CA PHE A 54 -7.69 -2.42 -5.53
C PHE A 54 -7.95 -3.92 -5.36
N ASN A 55 -8.64 -4.52 -6.33
CA ASN A 55 -8.87 -5.96 -6.35
C ASN A 55 -7.62 -6.75 -6.76
N THR A 56 -6.80 -6.19 -7.67
CA THR A 56 -5.59 -6.84 -8.17
C THR A 56 -4.38 -5.89 -8.11
N PRO A 57 -3.15 -6.41 -8.02
CA PRO A 57 -1.94 -5.60 -8.14
C PRO A 57 -1.83 -4.90 -9.51
N GLN A 58 -2.30 -5.54 -10.58
CA GLN A 58 -2.27 -4.99 -11.94
C GLN A 58 -3.15 -3.75 -12.05
N ASP A 59 -4.33 -3.75 -11.45
CA ASP A 59 -5.22 -2.58 -11.45
C ASP A 59 -4.62 -1.44 -10.65
N ALA A 60 -4.02 -1.77 -9.49
CA ALA A 60 -3.34 -0.77 -8.67
C ALA A 60 -2.20 -0.09 -9.44
N VAL A 61 -1.32 -0.87 -10.09
CA VAL A 61 -0.19 -0.35 -10.88
C VAL A 61 -0.63 0.49 -12.07
N LYS A 62 -1.77 0.19 -12.69
CA LYS A 62 -2.31 1.00 -13.81
C LYS A 62 -2.88 2.35 -13.36
N ALA A 63 -3.30 2.46 -12.11
CA ALA A 63 -3.99 3.63 -11.58
C ALA A 63 -3.05 4.67 -10.92
N ILE A 64 -1.76 4.36 -10.77
CA ILE A 64 -0.73 5.15 -10.07
C ILE A 64 0.49 5.37 -10.95
#